data_AF-A0A2V8CC42-F1
#
_entry.id   AF-A0A2V8CC42-F1
#
_cell.length_a   1.000
_cell.length_b   1.000
_cell.length_c   1.000
_cell.angle_alpha   90.00
_cell.angle_beta   90.00
_cell.angle_gamma   90.00
#
_symmetry.space_group_name_H-M   'P 1'
#
loop_
_entity.id
_entity.type
_entity.pdbx_description
1 polymer ?
#
loop_
_entity_poly.entity_id
_entity_poly.type
_entity_poly.pdbx_seq_one_letter_code
_entity_poly.pdbx_strand_id
1 'polypeptide(L)'
;MRRDDPGLWAQDIWQPPLEKYGSVTRLTVALYDAEGRLVCGPINRTSLFDLFAESEHDPGLFAECAARCRRAANTIVVTNRFALAALGTALV
;
A
#
# COMPACT_ATOMS: atom_id res chain seq x y z
N MET A 1 16.25 -13.69 -4.98
CA MET A 1 14.84 -14.07 -4.82
C MET A 1 14.10 -13.56 -6.06
N ARG A 2 13.33 -14.39 -6.78
CA ARG A 2 12.64 -13.95 -8.02
C ARG A 2 11.40 -13.15 -7.66
N ARG A 3 11.10 -12.10 -8.42
CA ARG A 3 9.92 -11.22 -8.27
C ARG A 3 8.59 -11.99 -8.34
N ASP A 4 8.59 -13.11 -9.07
CA ASP A 4 7.38 -13.88 -9.40
C ASP A 4 7.20 -15.11 -8.49
N ASP A 5 7.94 -15.21 -7.38
CA ASP A 5 7.74 -16.29 -6.41
C ASP A 5 6.36 -16.11 -5.74
N PRO A 6 5.38 -16.99 -5.97
CA PRO A 6 4.04 -16.85 -5.40
C PRO A 6 4.07 -16.89 -3.87
N GLY A 7 5.06 -17.58 -3.29
CA GLY A 7 5.25 -17.64 -1.85
C GLY A 7 5.70 -16.30 -1.27
N LEU A 8 6.42 -15.46 -2.03
CA LEU A 8 6.87 -14.15 -1.56
C LEU A 8 5.68 -13.22 -1.27
N TRP A 9 4.59 -13.31 -2.01
CA TRP A 9 3.42 -12.43 -1.88
C TRP A 9 2.31 -13.05 -1.02
N ALA A 10 2.61 -14.07 -0.21
CA ALA A 10 1.61 -14.65 0.67
C ALA A 10 1.28 -13.67 1.82
N GLN A 11 -0.01 -13.47 2.10
CA GLN A 11 -0.48 -12.49 3.08
C GLN A 11 0.06 -12.76 4.49
N ASP A 12 0.20 -14.03 4.87
CA ASP A 12 0.72 -14.49 6.16
C ASP A 12 2.18 -14.09 6.40
N ILE A 13 2.98 -13.92 5.33
CA ILE A 13 4.36 -13.41 5.43
C ILE A 13 4.36 -11.90 5.72
N TRP A 14 3.50 -11.15 5.03
CA TRP A 14 3.52 -9.68 5.06
C TRP A 14 2.67 -9.04 6.14
N GLN A 15 1.62 -9.71 6.59
CA GLN A 15 0.71 -9.14 7.56
C GLN A 15 1.40 -8.80 8.89
N PRO A 16 2.16 -9.69 9.55
CA PRO A 16 2.83 -9.34 10.81
C PRO A 16 3.80 -8.14 10.73
N PRO A 17 4.72 -8.05 9.75
CA PRO A 17 5.61 -6.88 9.65
C PRO A 17 4.86 -5.60 9.28
N LEU A 18 3.80 -5.66 8.45
CA LEU A 18 3.00 -4.50 8.10
C LEU A 18 2.14 -4.01 9.27
N GLU A 19 1.61 -4.90 10.10
CA GLU A 19 0.92 -4.55 11.35
C GLU A 19 1.86 -3.82 12.31
N LYS A 20 3.08 -4.35 12.52
CA LYS A 20 4.10 -3.69 13.33
C LYS A 20 4.47 -2.31 12.78
N TYR A 21 4.73 -2.22 11.48
CA TYR A 21 5.13 -0.97 10.84
C TYR A 21 4.01 0.08 10.90
N GLY A 22 2.78 -0.31 10.55
CA GLY A 22 1.60 0.56 10.64
C GLY A 22 1.38 1.07 12.06
N SER A 23 1.46 0.18 13.06
CA SER A 23 1.32 0.54 14.47
C SER A 23 2.36 1.58 14.94
N VAL A 24 3.64 1.38 14.60
CA VAL A 24 4.73 2.31 14.99
C VAL A 24 4.63 3.66 14.28
N THR A 25 4.32 3.65 12.98
CA THR A 25 4.27 4.88 12.15
C THR A 25 2.94 5.60 12.21
N ARG A 26 1.89 4.94 12.73
CA ARG A 26 0.49 5.35 12.68
C ARG A 26 -0.02 5.57 11.25
N LEU A 27 0.63 4.98 10.25
CA LEU A 27 0.19 5.02 8.85
C LEU A 27 -0.74 3.85 8.55
N THR A 28 -1.71 4.08 7.68
CA THR A 28 -2.45 3.00 7.02
C THR A 28 -1.60 2.50 5.84
N VAL A 29 -1.39 1.19 5.73
CA VAL A 29 -0.43 0.61 4.78
C VAL A 29 -1.05 -0.52 3.98
N ALA A 30 -0.74 -0.58 2.70
CA ALA A 30 -1.17 -1.63 1.79
C ALA A 30 0.02 -2.10 0.93
N LEU A 31 0.03 -3.39 0.60
CA LEU A 31 1.02 -4.03 -0.25
C LEU A 31 0.37 -4.47 -1.56
N TYR A 32 1.03 -4.21 -2.68
CA TYR A 32 0.59 -4.60 -4.01
C TYR A 32 1.66 -5.46 -4.68
N ASP A 33 1.24 -6.44 -5.49
CA ASP A 33 2.15 -7.26 -6.30
C ASP A 33 2.61 -6.54 -7.59
N ALA A 34 3.40 -7.25 -8.40
CA ALA A 34 3.92 -6.76 -9.67
C ALA A 34 2.81 -6.47 -10.70
N GLU A 35 1.66 -7.14 -10.61
CA GLU A 35 0.49 -6.91 -11.46
C GLU A 35 -0.39 -5.76 -10.94
N GLY A 36 -0.12 -5.25 -9.74
CA GLY A 36 -0.90 -4.19 -9.10
C GLY A 36 -2.14 -4.68 -8.37
N ARG A 37 -2.22 -5.97 -8.05
CA ARG A 37 -3.26 -6.54 -7.19
C ARG A 37 -2.89 -6.30 -5.74
N LEU A 38 -3.89 -6.02 -4.92
CA LEU A 38 -3.73 -5.87 -3.48
C LEU A 38 -3.40 -7.23 -2.86
N VAL A 39 -2.23 -7.31 -2.25
CA VAL A 39 -1.70 -8.53 -1.60
C VAL A 39 -2.03 -8.53 -0.11
N CYS A 40 -1.89 -7.39 0.56
CA CYS A 40 -2.09 -7.27 2.00
C CYS A 40 -2.56 -5.87 2.38
N GLY A 41 -3.51 -5.78 3.30
CA GLY A 41 -4.08 -4.51 3.80
C GLY A 41 -5.32 -4.03 3.03
N PRO A 42 -5.75 -2.77 3.23
CA PRO A 42 -5.14 -1.75 4.10
C PRO A 42 -5.11 -2.16 5.58
N ILE A 43 -3.91 -2.14 6.18
CA ILE A 43 -3.63 -2.42 7.60
C ILE A 43 -3.53 -1.11 8.38
N ASN A 44 -3.88 -1.13 9.66
CA ASN A 44 -3.87 0.04 10.55
C ASN A 44 -4.78 1.15 10.00
N ARG A 45 -6.03 0.79 9.68
CA ARG A 45 -7.06 1.73 9.29
C ARG A 45 -7.32 2.69 10.44
N THR A 46 -7.10 3.97 10.19
CA THR A 46 -7.38 5.04 11.16
C THR A 46 -8.77 5.58 10.91
N SER A 47 -9.41 6.19 11.92
CA SER A 47 -10.71 6.86 11.71
C SER A 47 -10.65 7.92 10.61
N LEU A 48 -9.48 8.54 10.41
CA LEU A 48 -9.23 9.44 9.29
C LEU A 48 -9.30 8.71 7.96
N PHE A 49 -8.60 7.58 7.82
CA PHE A 49 -8.66 6.76 6.60
C PHE A 49 -10.10 6.29 6.32
N ASP A 50 -10.81 5.83 7.34
CA ASP A 50 -12.19 5.34 7.21
C ASP A 50 -13.15 6.45 6.74
N LEU A 51 -13.00 7.68 7.24
CA LEU A 51 -13.78 8.83 6.78
C LEU A 51 -13.71 9.04 5.25
N PHE A 52 -12.55 8.77 4.65
CA PHE A 52 -12.36 8.90 3.20
C PHE A 52 -12.61 7.60 2.42
N ALA A 53 -12.72 6.45 3.11
CA ALA A 53 -12.99 5.15 2.51
C ALA A 53 -14.48 4.77 2.50
N GLU A 54 -15.31 5.34 3.39
CA GLU A 54 -16.74 4.98 3.53
C GLU A 54 -17.68 5.62 2.50
N SER A 55 -17.28 6.72 1.87
CA SER A 55 -17.99 7.19 0.66
C SER A 55 -17.63 6.27 -0.52
N GLU A 56 -18.50 6.08 -1.52
CA GLU A 56 -18.31 5.24 -2.73
C GLU A 56 -17.04 5.52 -3.58
N HIS A 57 -16.12 6.33 -3.09
CA HIS A 57 -14.74 6.47 -3.52
C HIS A 57 -13.84 5.57 -2.67
N ASP A 58 -13.43 4.41 -3.21
CA ASP A 58 -12.01 4.10 -3.11
C ASP A 58 -11.32 5.26 -3.85
N PRO A 59 -10.58 6.17 -3.17
CA PRO A 59 -9.99 7.31 -3.84
C PRO A 59 -8.92 6.88 -4.85
N GLY A 60 -8.67 5.59 -5.03
CA GLY A 60 -7.63 5.06 -5.92
C GLY A 60 -6.25 5.51 -5.46
N LEU A 61 -6.13 6.09 -4.27
CA LEU A 61 -4.92 6.79 -3.82
C LEU A 61 -3.77 5.79 -3.67
N PHE A 62 -4.02 4.63 -3.08
CA PHE A 62 -3.04 3.55 -3.01
C PHE A 62 -2.83 2.86 -4.35
N ALA A 63 -3.89 2.60 -5.13
CA ALA A 63 -3.77 1.97 -6.44
C ALA A 63 -2.97 2.82 -7.45
N GLU A 64 -3.19 4.13 -7.47
CA GLU A 64 -2.46 5.10 -8.28
C GLU A 64 -1.01 5.20 -7.82
N CYS A 65 -0.77 5.30 -6.50
CA CYS A 65 0.58 5.31 -5.95
C CYS A 65 1.35 4.03 -6.33
N ALA A 66 0.72 2.87 -6.21
CA ALA A 66 1.29 1.59 -6.59
C ALA A 66 1.57 1.53 -8.11
N ALA A 67 0.64 1.98 -8.96
CA ALA A 67 0.83 2.04 -10.40
C ALA A 67 2.03 2.92 -10.80
N ARG A 68 2.23 4.03 -10.10
CA ARG A 68 3.39 4.92 -10.29
C ARG A 68 4.69 4.30 -9.79
N CYS A 69 4.68 3.61 -8.63
CA CYS A 69 5.84 2.90 -8.11
C CYS A 69 6.35 1.84 -9.11
N ARG A 70 5.45 1.12 -9.79
CA ARG A 70 5.84 0.11 -10.80
C ARG A 70 6.58 0.70 -12.01
N ARG A 71 6.36 1.99 -12.31
CA ARG A 71 7.02 2.70 -13.42
C ARG A 71 8.32 3.39 -13.00
N ALA A 72 8.55 3.54 -11.69
CA ALA A 72 9.66 4.30 -11.12
C ALA A 72 10.39 3.48 -10.06
N ALA A 73 11.22 2.53 -10.52
CA ALA A 73 12.06 1.73 -9.65
C ALA A 73 13.01 2.63 -8.82
N ASN A 74 13.28 2.25 -7.57
CA ASN A 74 14.17 2.95 -6.64
C ASN A 74 13.80 4.42 -6.37
N THR A 75 12.53 4.78 -6.51
CA THR A 75 12.03 6.15 -6.28
C THR A 75 10.90 6.15 -5.25
N ILE A 76 10.89 7.17 -4.37
CA ILE A 76 9.75 7.44 -3.51
C ILE A 76 8.69 8.17 -4.34
N VAL A 77 7.52 7.57 -4.45
CA VAL A 77 6.36 8.16 -5.11
C VAL A 77 5.48 8.82 -4.05
N VAL A 78 5.07 10.06 -4.33
CA VAL A 78 4.05 10.77 -3.56
C VAL A 78 2.83 10.97 -4.45
N THR A 79 1.69 10.47 -4.01
CA THR A 79 0.37 10.70 -4.63
C THR A 79 -0.52 11.39 -3.62
N ASN A 80 -1.31 12.37 -4.04
CA ASN A 80 -2.21 13.07 -3.13
C ASN A 80 -3.62 13.18 -3.74
N ARG A 81 -4.63 13.09 -2.87
CA ARG A 81 -6.04 13.27 -3.23
C ARG A 81 -6.83 13.61 -1.97
N PHE A 82 -7.81 14.50 -2.05
CA PHE A 82 -8.69 14.87 -0.93
C PHE A 82 -7.94 15.24 0.38
N ALA A 83 -6.85 16.00 0.25
CA ALA A 83 -5.94 16.36 1.36
C ALA A 83 -5.25 15.18 2.07
N LEU A 84 -5.38 13.96 1.54
CA LEU A 84 -4.58 12.80 1.92
C LEU A 84 -3.39 12.63 0.98
N ALA A 85 -2.31 12.05 1.50
CA ALA A 85 -1.16 11.66 0.71
C ALA A 85 -0.83 10.18 0.94
N ALA A 86 -0.53 9.47 -0.14
CA ALA A 86 0.11 8.17 -0.12
C ALA A 86 1.57 8.30 -0.53
N LEU A 87 2.43 7.67 0.25
CA LEU A 87 3.85 7.52 -0.01
C LEU A 87 4.10 6.05 -0.37
N GLY A 88 4.83 5.81 -1.45
CA GLY A 88 5.11 4.46 -1.93
C GLY A 88 6.54 4.33 -2.42
N THR A 89 7.05 3.10 -2.37
CA THR A 89 8.29 2.70 -3.02
C THR A 89 8.12 1.29 -3.56
N ALA A 90 8.77 0.99 -4.68
CA ALA A 90 8.93 -0.40 -5.10
C ALA A 90 9.88 -1.10 -4.11
N LEU A 91 9.52 -2.31 -3.67
CA LEU A 91 10.36 -3.14 -2.77
C LEU A 91 11.47 -3.88 -3.50
N VAL A 92 11.36 -3.97 -4.84
CA VAL A 92 12.22 -4.71 -5.75
C VAL A 92 12.25 -4.03 -7.10
#